data_AF-A0A563VWS1-F1
#
_entry.id   AF-A0A563VWS1-F1
#
_cell.length_a   1.000
_cell.length_b   1.000
_cell.length_c   1.000
_cell.angle_alpha   90.00
_cell.angle_beta   90.00
_cell.angle_gamma   90.00
#
_symmetry.space_group_name_H-M   'P 1'
#
loop_
_entity.id
_entity.type
_entity.pdbx_description
1 polymer ?
#
loop_
_entity_poly.entity_id
_entity_poly.type
_entity_poly.pdbx_seq_one_letter_code
_entity_poly.pdbx_strand_id
1 'polypeptide(L)'
;MARKLSDYRRTDDSNNFEYFLDYGKVHSSSQKPAILLIGGAEEGTVGEDAATQWFLKQANYGDYLVLRCGGIGRQAQWIADNYRDLINSAAELSIDSREAANKPEVVQYIKDADA
;
A
#
# COMPACT_ATOMS: atom_id res chain seq x y z
N MET A 1 -14.34 10.55 -18.35
CA MET A 1 -13.59 11.80 -18.08
C MET A 1 -12.43 11.44 -17.16
N ALA A 2 -11.20 11.43 -17.67
CA ALA A 2 -10.01 11.17 -16.86
C ALA A 2 -9.78 12.37 -15.93
N ARG A 3 -9.85 12.15 -14.61
CA ARG A 3 -9.55 13.18 -13.61
C ARG A 3 -8.04 13.37 -13.53
N LYS A 4 -7.58 14.62 -13.57
CA LYS A 4 -6.16 14.97 -13.48
C LYS A 4 -5.67 14.78 -12.05
N LEU A 5 -4.48 14.18 -11.90
CA LEU A 5 -3.76 14.01 -10.62
C LEU A 5 -3.43 15.34 -9.89
N SER A 6 -3.63 16.49 -10.53
CA SER A 6 -3.33 17.81 -9.98
C SER A 6 -4.26 18.25 -8.85
N ASP A 7 -5.44 17.65 -8.71
CA ASP A 7 -6.51 18.24 -7.90
C ASP A 7 -6.48 17.81 -6.42
N TYR A 8 -5.56 16.91 -6.03
CA TYR A 8 -5.53 16.32 -4.68
C TYR A 8 -4.16 16.35 -4.00
N ARG A 9 -3.17 17.02 -4.60
CA ARG A 9 -1.85 17.19 -3.98
C ARG A 9 -2.00 18.11 -2.77
N ARG A 10 -2.04 17.53 -1.57
CA ARG A 10 -1.76 18.26 -0.34
C ARG A 10 -0.25 18.51 -0.33
N THR A 11 0.20 19.53 -1.08
CA THR A 11 1.56 20.06 -1.01
C THR A 11 1.72 20.80 0.31
N ASP A 12 1.76 20.04 1.40
CA ASP A 12 2.51 20.46 2.55
C ASP A 12 3.95 19.96 2.32
N ASP A 13 4.68 20.72 1.49
CA ASP A 13 6.09 20.48 1.11
C ASP A 13 7.04 20.45 2.32
N SER A 14 6.54 20.67 3.54
CA SER A 14 7.30 20.53 4.78
C SER A 14 7.49 19.07 5.21
N ASN A 15 6.75 18.13 4.62
CA ASN A 15 6.62 16.81 5.21
C ASN A 15 7.48 15.67 4.65
N ASN A 16 7.99 15.77 3.41
CA ASN A 16 8.82 14.75 2.73
C ASN A 16 8.23 13.32 2.74
N PHE A 17 6.90 13.19 2.89
CA PHE A 17 6.18 11.94 2.64
C PHE A 17 4.82 12.23 2.01
N GLU A 18 4.31 11.28 1.24
CA GLU A 18 2.98 11.30 0.63
C GLU A 18 2.22 10.04 1.06
N TYR A 19 0.94 10.17 1.45
CA TYR A 19 0.07 9.03 1.77
C TYR A 19 -1.21 9.11 0.94
N PHE A 20 -1.61 7.99 0.35
CA PHE A 20 -2.84 7.90 -0.43
C PHE A 20 -3.57 6.58 -0.18
N LEU A 21 -4.85 6.66 0.15
CA LEU A 21 -5.74 5.51 0.33
C LEU A 21 -6.55 5.31 -0.95
N ASP A 22 -6.20 4.30 -1.75
CA ASP A 22 -6.85 3.98 -3.02
C ASP A 22 -8.23 3.33 -2.81
N TYR A 23 -8.36 2.50 -1.79
CA TYR A 23 -9.57 1.69 -1.58
C TYR A 23 -9.85 1.42 -0.10
N GLY A 24 -11.14 1.29 0.22
CA GLY A 24 -11.60 0.75 1.49
C GLY A 24 -11.46 1.70 2.67
N LYS A 25 -11.39 1.12 3.86
CA LYS A 25 -11.12 1.80 5.14
C LYS A 25 -10.19 0.90 5.94
N VAL A 26 -9.33 1.53 6.73
CA VAL A 26 -8.36 0.84 7.60
C VAL A 26 -9.07 0.31 8.85
N HIS A 27 -8.86 -0.97 9.16
CA HIS A 27 -9.49 -1.76 10.21
C HIS A 27 -8.43 -2.60 10.95
N SER A 28 -8.38 -2.51 12.29
CA SER A 28 -7.51 -3.38 13.07
C SER A 28 -8.03 -4.83 13.06
N SER A 29 -7.21 -5.77 12.57
CA SER A 29 -7.51 -7.19 12.56
C SER A 29 -6.37 -8.04 13.16
N SER A 30 -6.67 -9.27 13.61
CA SER A 30 -5.62 -10.20 14.06
C SER A 30 -5.12 -11.03 12.88
N GLN A 31 -3.81 -11.05 12.67
CA GLN A 31 -3.24 -11.62 11.46
C GLN A 31 -2.25 -12.76 11.72
N LYS A 32 -2.01 -13.59 10.70
CA LYS A 32 -0.89 -14.54 10.72
C LYS A 32 0.32 -13.89 10.05
N PRO A 33 1.43 -13.63 10.78
CA PRO A 33 2.60 -13.02 10.17
C PRO A 33 3.20 -13.97 9.13
N ALA A 34 3.43 -13.44 7.94
CA ALA A 34 4.09 -14.12 6.84
C ALA A 34 5.05 -13.15 6.13
N ILE A 35 6.08 -13.68 5.50
CA ILE A 35 7.01 -12.91 4.67
C ILE A 35 7.00 -13.52 3.28
N LEU A 36 6.74 -12.70 2.26
CA LEU A 36 6.84 -13.06 0.86
C LEU A 36 8.00 -12.28 0.22
N LEU A 37 8.91 -13.00 -0.46
CA LEU A 37 10.01 -12.41 -1.22
C LEU A 37 9.82 -12.78 -2.70
N ILE A 38 9.59 -11.80 -3.56
CA ILE A 38 9.39 -11.98 -5.00
C ILE A 38 10.63 -11.43 -5.73
N GLY A 39 11.17 -12.19 -6.70
CA GLY A 39 12.36 -11.80 -7.48
C GLY A 39 12.13 -10.71 -8.53
N GLY A 40 10.87 -10.30 -8.73
CA GLY A 40 10.43 -9.28 -9.69
C GLY A 40 8.91 -9.40 -9.92
N ALA A 41 8.23 -8.27 -9.98
CA ALA A 41 6.81 -8.18 -10.35
C ALA A 41 6.73 -7.98 -11.87
N GLU A 42 6.81 -9.07 -12.63
CA GLU A 42 6.60 -9.03 -14.07
C GLU A 42 5.14 -9.39 -14.35
N GLU A 43 4.38 -8.39 -14.83
CA GLU A 43 2.97 -8.55 -15.21
C GLU A 43 2.77 -9.80 -16.09
N GLY A 44 1.83 -10.65 -15.69
CA GLY A 44 1.38 -11.78 -16.50
C GLY A 44 2.11 -13.10 -16.26
N THR A 45 3.00 -13.18 -15.26
CA THR A 45 3.58 -14.48 -14.84
C THR A 45 2.67 -15.17 -13.81
N VAL A 46 2.37 -16.45 -14.02
CA VAL A 46 1.44 -17.25 -13.18
C VAL A 46 1.89 -17.33 -11.71
N GLY A 47 3.20 -17.20 -11.45
CA GLY A 47 3.76 -17.31 -10.11
C GLY A 47 3.46 -16.11 -9.21
N GLU A 48 3.43 -14.90 -9.76
CA GLU A 48 3.21 -13.68 -8.98
C GLU A 48 1.79 -13.61 -8.42
N ASP A 49 0.79 -13.89 -9.27
CA ASP A 49 -0.61 -13.87 -8.86
C ASP A 49 -0.89 -14.85 -7.72
N ALA A 50 -0.43 -16.10 -7.86
CA ALA A 50 -0.60 -17.11 -6.83
C ALA A 50 0.11 -16.76 -5.52
N ALA A 51 1.30 -16.17 -5.60
CA ALA A 51 2.06 -15.73 -4.44
C ALA A 51 1.37 -14.56 -3.71
N THR A 52 0.91 -13.56 -4.47
CA THR A 52 0.17 -12.40 -3.93
C THR A 52 -1.12 -12.86 -3.26
N GLN A 53 -1.93 -13.71 -3.90
CA GLN A 53 -3.15 -14.26 -3.28
C GLN A 53 -2.86 -15.05 -2.00
N TRP A 54 -1.78 -15.83 -1.98
CA TRP A 54 -1.37 -16.57 -0.79
C TRP A 54 -1.02 -15.62 0.35
N PHE A 55 -0.26 -14.56 0.08
CA PHE A 55 0.16 -13.57 1.06
C PHE A 55 -1.02 -12.79 1.65
N LEU A 56 -1.93 -12.29 0.80
CA LEU A 56 -3.14 -11.58 1.24
C LEU A 56 -4.05 -12.45 2.13
N LYS A 57 -4.09 -13.76 1.89
CA LYS A 57 -4.79 -14.71 2.76
C LYS A 57 -4.10 -14.89 4.12
N GLN A 58 -2.77 -14.79 4.20
CA GLN A 58 -2.06 -14.82 5.51
C GLN A 58 -2.38 -13.56 6.33
N ALA A 59 -2.46 -12.42 5.66
CA ALA A 59 -2.91 -11.15 6.23
C ALA A 59 -4.41 -11.12 6.60
N ASN A 60 -5.12 -12.26 6.45
CA ASN A 60 -6.54 -12.40 6.73
C ASN A 60 -7.39 -11.34 6.03
N TYR A 61 -7.05 -11.04 4.78
CA TYR A 61 -7.72 -10.05 3.95
C TYR A 61 -7.67 -8.62 4.53
N GLY A 62 -6.57 -8.30 5.22
CA GLY A 62 -6.39 -7.04 5.93
C GLY A 62 -6.13 -5.80 5.06
N ASP A 63 -5.64 -4.75 5.71
CA ASP A 63 -5.21 -3.50 5.11
C ASP A 63 -3.83 -3.58 4.44
N TYR A 64 -3.80 -3.41 3.13
CA TYR A 64 -2.57 -3.52 2.33
C TYR A 64 -1.87 -2.16 2.19
N LEU A 65 -0.58 -2.08 2.55
CA LEU A 65 0.22 -0.86 2.44
C LEU A 65 1.45 -1.06 1.55
N VAL A 66 1.54 -0.26 0.50
CA VAL A 66 2.74 -0.16 -0.31
C VAL A 66 3.66 0.91 0.27
N LEU A 67 4.84 0.50 0.70
CA LEU A 67 5.93 1.38 1.11
C LEU A 67 6.90 1.63 -0.03
N ARG A 68 7.19 2.90 -0.34
CA ARG A 68 8.06 3.29 -1.46
C ARG A 68 8.79 4.62 -1.23
N CYS A 69 9.62 4.98 -2.20
CA CYS A 69 10.21 6.32 -2.35
C CYS A 69 9.91 6.85 -3.77
N GLY A 70 10.02 8.17 -3.96
CA GLY A 70 9.85 8.87 -5.23
C GLY A 70 8.41 9.24 -5.56
N GLY A 71 7.61 9.62 -4.55
CA GLY A 71 6.16 9.91 -4.70
C GLY A 71 5.26 8.68 -4.81
N ILE A 72 3.94 8.89 -4.87
CA ILE A 72 2.92 7.83 -5.07
C ILE A 72 2.94 7.31 -6.51
N GLY A 73 2.69 6.02 -6.69
CA GLY A 73 2.47 5.37 -7.98
C GLY A 73 1.04 4.85 -8.15
N ARG A 74 0.91 3.58 -8.55
CA ARG A 74 -0.37 2.93 -8.88
C ARG A 74 -0.44 1.47 -8.41
N GLN A 75 0.46 1.07 -7.51
CA GLN A 75 0.52 -0.29 -7.00
C GLN A 75 -0.66 -0.59 -6.06
N ALA A 76 -1.01 0.33 -5.15
CA ALA A 76 -2.18 0.16 -4.30
C ALA A 76 -3.48 0.18 -5.12
N GLN A 77 -3.56 1.03 -6.14
CA GLN A 77 -4.64 0.99 -7.13
C GLN A 77 -4.73 -0.37 -7.83
N TRP A 78 -3.59 -0.89 -8.32
CA TRP A 78 -3.55 -2.19 -9.01
C TRP A 78 -3.99 -3.33 -8.08
N ILE A 79 -3.58 -3.31 -6.81
CA ILE A 79 -4.05 -4.27 -5.80
C ILE A 79 -5.57 -4.16 -5.61
N ALA A 80 -6.12 -2.95 -5.51
CA ALA A 80 -7.55 -2.72 -5.39
C ALA A 80 -8.37 -3.09 -6.63
N ASP A 81 -7.76 -3.09 -7.81
CA ASP A 81 -8.40 -3.48 -9.07
C ASP A 81 -8.37 -5.01 -9.28
N ASN A 82 -7.32 -5.70 -8.84
CA ASN A 82 -7.12 -7.14 -9.11
C ASN A 82 -7.44 -8.06 -7.93
N TYR A 83 -7.33 -7.57 -6.69
CA TYR A 83 -7.45 -8.38 -5.47
C TYR A 83 -8.45 -7.80 -4.47
N ARG A 84 -9.43 -7.03 -4.95
CA ARG A 84 -10.43 -6.35 -4.11
C ARG A 84 -11.10 -7.25 -3.08
N ASP A 85 -11.41 -8.49 -3.47
CA ASP A 85 -12.10 -9.45 -2.61
C ASP A 85 -11.16 -10.11 -1.57
N LEU A 86 -9.86 -9.78 -1.62
CA LEU A 86 -8.84 -10.31 -0.74
C LEU A 86 -8.20 -9.25 0.17
N ILE A 87 -8.78 -8.05 0.27
CA ILE A 87 -8.27 -6.93 1.07
C ILE A 87 -9.42 -6.12 1.69
N ASN A 88 -9.16 -5.47 2.82
CA ASN A 88 -10.07 -4.49 3.43
C ASN A 88 -9.83 -3.09 2.87
N SER A 89 -8.56 -2.74 2.69
CA SER A 89 -8.12 -1.48 2.11
C SER A 89 -6.80 -1.64 1.35
N ALA A 90 -6.49 -0.65 0.50
CA ALA A 90 -5.20 -0.53 -0.16
C ALA A 90 -4.72 0.91 -0.11
N ALA A 91 -3.49 1.13 0.36
CA ALA A 91 -2.86 2.44 0.44
C ALA A 91 -1.41 2.42 -0.06
N GLU A 92 -0.94 3.59 -0.50
CA GLU A 92 0.45 3.87 -0.81
C GLU A 92 1.01 4.93 0.13
N LEU A 93 2.20 4.68 0.64
CA LEU A 93 2.98 5.60 1.45
C LEU A 93 4.37 5.75 0.83
N SER A 94 4.66 6.95 0.34
CA SER A 94 5.97 7.32 -0.17
C SER A 94 6.71 8.14 0.87
N ILE A 95 7.93 7.72 1.23
CA ILE A 95 8.75 8.36 2.26
C ILE A 95 10.10 8.74 1.62
N ASP A 96 10.34 10.04 1.47
CA ASP A 96 11.46 10.55 0.66
C ASP A 96 12.60 11.13 1.50
N SER A 97 12.51 11.05 2.83
CA SER A 97 13.62 11.41 3.71
C SER A 97 13.64 10.62 5.01
N ARG A 98 14.81 10.58 5.65
CA ARG A 98 14.99 9.94 6.97
C ARG A 98 14.14 10.63 8.03
N GLU A 99 14.01 11.94 7.97
CA GLU A 99 13.23 12.75 8.91
C GLU A 99 11.74 12.41 8.79
N ALA A 100 11.25 12.25 7.56
CA ALA A 100 9.87 11.85 7.29
C ALA A 100 9.57 10.44 7.85
N ALA A 101 10.50 9.50 7.71
CA ALA A 101 10.37 8.13 8.24
C ALA A 101 10.18 8.08 9.77
N ASN A 102 10.60 9.13 10.50
CA ASN A 102 10.48 9.22 11.95
C ASN A 102 9.21 9.95 12.42
N LYS A 103 8.32 10.34 11.50
CA LYS A 103 7.11 11.06 11.88
C LYS A 103 6.09 10.13 12.54
N PRO A 104 5.42 10.56 13.62
CA PRO A 104 4.41 9.73 14.29
C PRO A 104 3.32 9.22 13.36
N GLU A 105 2.90 10.05 12.38
CA GLU A 105 1.89 9.69 11.39
C GLU A 105 2.35 8.54 10.49
N VAL A 106 3.59 8.59 10.01
CA VAL A 106 4.20 7.51 9.21
C VAL A 106 4.27 6.21 10.00
N VAL A 107 4.70 6.28 11.25
CA VAL A 107 4.74 5.13 12.16
C VAL A 107 3.34 4.56 12.37
N GLN A 108 2.32 5.41 12.47
CA GLN A 108 0.95 4.97 12.65
C GLN A 108 0.40 4.28 11.40
N TYR A 109 0.62 4.82 10.20
CA TYR A 109 0.23 4.17 8.95
C TYR A 109 0.83 2.77 8.80
N ILE A 110 2.10 2.59 9.17
CA ILE A 110 2.77 1.28 9.13
C ILE A 110 2.19 0.32 10.18
N LYS A 111 1.83 0.81 11.37
CA LYS A 111 1.25 -0.01 12.44
C LYS A 111 -0.18 -0.45 12.17
N ASP A 112 -0.94 0.38 11.46
CA ASP A 112 -2.30 0.08 11.07
C ASP A 112 -2.37 -0.83 9.83
N ALA A 113 -1.25 -1.00 9.13
CA ALA A 113 -1.13 -1.90 8.01
C ALA A 113 -1.01 -3.36 8.48
N ASP A 114 -1.56 -4.20 7.63
CA ASP A 114 -1.82 -5.61 7.86
C ASP A 114 -1.02 -6.46 6.83
N ALA A 115 -0.68 -5.88 5.67
CA ALA A 115 0.11 -6.51 4.61
C ALA A 115 1.04 -5.51 3.93
#